data_AF-A0A7W2GIL2-F1
#
_entry.id   AF-A0A7W2GIL2-F1
#
_cell.length_a   1.000
_cell.length_b   1.000
_cell.length_c   1.000
_cell.angle_alpha   90.00
_cell.angle_beta   90.00
_cell.angle_gamma   90.00
#
_symmetry.space_group_name_H-M   'P 1'
#
loop_
_entity.id
_entity.type
_entity.pdbx_description
1 polymer ?
#
loop_
_entity_poly.entity_id
_entity_poly.type
_entity_poly.pdbx_seq_one_letter_code
_entity_poly.pdbx_strand_id
1 'polypeptide(L)'
;MALKDVKRLHDESTALETLLLEEDLAQIELACQTIADDIVSQIKSPRLKVQVLSVRPSDDWGELHGLYLPEEDGKPATIQVWMRTAKNKKVVAFKSFLRTLLHELCHHLDYEYFGFPETFHTEGFYSRESSLFKQIRS
;
A
#
# COMPACT_ATOMS: atom_id res chain seq x y z
N MET A 1 6.38 -13.13 -7.46
CA MET A 1 7.60 -12.70 -6.72
C MET A 1 7.57 -13.34 -5.34
N ALA A 2 8.73 -13.67 -4.77
CA ALA A 2 8.81 -14.26 -3.44
C ALA A 2 9.66 -13.37 -2.52
N LEU A 3 9.10 -13.00 -1.37
CA LEU A 3 9.77 -12.29 -0.28
C LEU A 3 10.63 -13.29 0.49
N LYS A 4 11.82 -12.86 0.91
CA LYS A 4 12.80 -13.73 1.57
C LYS A 4 12.70 -13.65 3.09
N ASP A 5 12.46 -12.44 3.61
CA ASP A 5 12.26 -12.20 5.04
C ASP A 5 10.84 -11.69 5.25
N VAL A 6 9.95 -12.59 5.69
CA VAL A 6 8.54 -12.28 5.93
C VAL A 6 8.22 -12.08 7.40
N LYS A 7 9.14 -12.41 8.33
CA LYS A 7 8.85 -12.33 9.76
C LYS A 7 8.60 -10.90 10.18
N ARG A 8 9.49 -9.99 9.78
CA ARG A 8 9.34 -8.55 10.07
C ARG A 8 8.06 -8.00 9.45
N LEU A 9 7.79 -8.33 8.19
CA LEU A 9 6.56 -7.93 7.50
C LEU A 9 5.29 -8.44 8.21
N HIS A 10 5.31 -9.67 8.71
CA HIS A 10 4.22 -10.24 9.49
C HIS A 10 4.01 -9.47 10.80
N ASP A 11 5.08 -9.20 11.54
CA ASP A 11 5.04 -8.45 12.80
C ASP A 11 4.50 -7.02 12.59
N GLU A 12 5.02 -6.30 11.59
CA GLU A 12 4.54 -4.95 11.22
C GLU A 12 3.08 -4.96 10.74
N SER A 13 2.68 -5.97 9.95
CA SER A 13 1.28 -6.08 9.50
C SER A 13 0.32 -6.34 10.66
N THR A 14 0.77 -7.04 11.70
CA THR A 14 -0.01 -7.31 12.91
C THR A 14 -0.09 -6.06 13.78
N ALA A 15 1.01 -5.30 13.91
CA ALA A 15 1.00 -4.01 14.58
C ALA A 15 0.04 -3.03 13.90
N LEU A 16 0.07 -2.96 12.56
CA LEU A 16 -0.83 -2.12 11.77
C LEU A 16 -2.32 -2.41 12.04
N GLU A 17 -2.69 -3.67 12.25
CA GLU A 17 -4.07 -4.04 12.61
C GLU A 17 -4.51 -3.40 13.93
N THR A 18 -3.64 -3.44 14.95
CA THR A 18 -3.89 -2.78 16.24
C THR A 18 -3.92 -1.26 16.11
N LEU A 19 -2.96 -0.66 15.39
CA LEU A 19 -2.86 0.78 15.21
C LEU A 19 -4.08 1.38 14.51
N LEU A 20 -4.66 0.66 13.55
CA LEU A 20 -5.92 1.08 12.91
C LEU A 20 -7.08 1.16 13.91
N LEU A 21 -7.15 0.25 14.89
CA LEU A 21 -8.16 0.28 15.94
C LEU A 21 -7.94 1.44 16.93
N GLU A 22 -6.68 1.78 17.19
CA GLU A 22 -6.28 2.90 18.05
C GLU A 22 -6.38 4.27 17.35
N GLU A 23 -6.56 4.26 16.02
CA GLU A 23 -6.68 5.44 15.16
C GLU A 23 -5.46 6.38 15.18
N ASP A 24 -4.27 5.86 15.51
CA ASP A 24 -3.02 6.62 15.54
C ASP A 24 -2.45 6.81 14.13
N LEU A 25 -2.86 7.89 13.47
CA LEU A 25 -2.48 8.19 12.07
C LEU A 25 -0.95 8.23 11.85
N ALA A 26 -0.18 8.73 12.81
CA ALA A 26 1.27 8.84 12.68
C ALA A 26 1.94 7.46 12.74
N GLN A 27 1.51 6.61 13.67
CA GLN A 27 2.02 5.24 13.77
C GLN A 27 1.54 4.37 12.61
N ILE A 28 0.31 4.55 12.13
CA ILE A 28 -0.20 3.87 10.92
C ILE A 28 0.69 4.22 9.72
N GLU A 29 1.00 5.50 9.50
CA GLU A 29 1.88 5.94 8.41
C GLU A 29 3.28 5.32 8.51
N LEU A 30 3.86 5.31 9.71
CA LEU A 30 5.18 4.72 9.95
C LEU A 30 5.19 3.21 9.67
N ALA A 31 4.16 2.48 10.11
CA ALA A 31 4.01 1.06 9.84
C ALA A 31 3.84 0.79 8.34
N CYS A 32 3.03 1.58 7.63
CA CYS A 32 2.87 1.45 6.18
C CYS A 32 4.17 1.74 5.42
N GLN A 33 4.91 2.78 5.81
CA GLN A 33 6.22 3.09 5.23
C GLN A 33 7.20 1.94 5.46
N THR A 34 7.23 1.36 6.67
CA THR A 34 8.12 0.24 7.00
C THR A 34 7.80 -1.01 6.16
N ILE A 35 6.52 -1.34 5.98
CA ILE A 35 6.08 -2.44 5.12
C ILE A 35 6.50 -2.20 3.67
N ALA A 36 6.25 -1.00 3.13
CA ALA A 36 6.61 -0.66 1.76
C ALA A 36 8.12 -0.71 1.54
N ASP A 37 8.91 -0.11 2.45
CA ASP A 37 10.38 -0.08 2.39
C ASP A 37 10.98 -1.50 2.41
N ASP A 38 10.46 -2.38 3.27
CA ASP A 38 10.97 -3.75 3.37
C ASP A 38 10.66 -4.55 2.09
N ILE A 39 9.44 -4.44 1.55
CA ILE A 39 9.06 -5.08 0.29
C ILE A 39 9.95 -4.61 -0.87
N VAL A 40 10.07 -3.29 -1.08
CA VAL A 40 10.87 -2.76 -2.21
C VAL A 40 12.35 -3.05 -2.04
N SER A 41 12.87 -3.04 -0.81
CA SER A 41 14.25 -3.42 -0.51
C SER A 41 14.53 -4.88 -0.90
N GLN A 42 13.64 -5.80 -0.52
CA GLN A 42 13.78 -7.22 -0.86
C GLN A 42 13.69 -7.49 -2.37
N ILE A 43 12.85 -6.74 -3.07
CA ILE A 43 12.65 -6.84 -4.53
C ILE A 43 13.74 -6.07 -5.31
N LYS A 44 14.45 -5.16 -4.66
CA LYS A 44 15.39 -4.20 -5.27
C LYS A 44 14.70 -3.22 -6.23
N SER A 45 13.49 -2.79 -5.88
CA SER A 45 12.80 -1.68 -6.54
C SER A 45 13.25 -0.35 -5.91
N PRO A 46 13.17 0.79 -6.64
CA PRO A 46 13.31 2.12 -6.06
C PRO A 46 12.46 2.33 -4.81
N ARG A 47 12.89 3.25 -3.95
CA ARG A 47 12.13 3.62 -2.75
C ARG A 47 11.00 4.57 -3.12
N LEU A 48 9.93 4.52 -2.34
CA LEU A 48 8.80 5.41 -2.43
C LEU A 48 8.40 5.92 -1.05
N LYS A 49 7.57 6.96 -1.01
CA LYS A 49 6.94 7.45 0.21
C LYS A 49 5.54 6.86 0.37
N VAL A 50 5.12 6.65 1.60
CA VAL A 50 3.72 6.36 1.93
C VAL A 50 3.16 7.52 2.74
N GLN A 51 1.96 7.95 2.39
CA GLN A 51 1.20 8.97 3.10
C GLN A 51 -0.15 8.37 3.51
N VAL A 52 -0.48 8.47 4.80
CA VAL A 52 -1.76 8.02 5.33
C VAL A 52 -2.63 9.23 5.63
N LEU A 53 -3.69 9.38 4.86
CA LEU A 53 -4.63 10.48 4.93
C LEU A 53 -5.83 10.11 5.79
N SER A 54 -6.46 11.11 6.40
CA SER A 54 -7.50 10.90 7.41
C SER A 54 -8.79 10.31 6.83
N VAL A 55 -9.41 10.97 5.85
CA VAL A 55 -10.72 10.59 5.30
C VAL A 55 -10.63 10.56 3.77
N ARG A 56 -11.11 9.47 3.18
CA ARG A 56 -11.20 9.33 1.73
C ARG A 56 -12.03 10.47 1.12
N PRO A 57 -11.56 11.13 0.04
CA PRO A 57 -12.38 12.10 -0.67
C PRO A 57 -13.64 11.41 -1.23
N SER A 58 -14.75 12.14 -1.28
CA SER A 58 -15.94 11.72 -2.02
C SER A 58 -16.00 12.54 -3.30
N ASP A 59 -15.73 11.92 -4.44
CA ASP A 59 -15.92 12.50 -5.77
C ASP A 59 -16.94 11.70 -6.57
N ASP A 60 -17.56 12.37 -7.55
CA ASP A 60 -18.68 11.83 -8.34
C ASP A 60 -18.27 10.70 -9.31
N TRP A 61 -16.95 10.44 -9.45
CA TRP A 61 -16.38 9.51 -10.45
C TRP A 61 -16.02 8.12 -9.91
N GLY A 62 -16.20 7.86 -8.61
CA GLY A 62 -15.99 6.56 -7.96
C GLY A 62 -15.01 6.63 -6.79
N GLU A 63 -15.12 5.70 -5.83
CA GLU A 63 -14.26 5.74 -4.63
C GLU A 63 -12.81 5.38 -4.97
N LEU A 64 -11.90 6.36 -4.93
CA LEU A 64 -10.45 6.09 -4.90
C LEU A 64 -10.10 5.37 -3.59
N HIS A 65 -9.69 4.11 -3.68
CA HIS A 65 -9.33 3.33 -2.50
C HIS A 65 -7.93 3.70 -2.00
N GLY A 66 -7.00 3.94 -2.93
CA GLY A 66 -5.64 4.47 -2.76
C GLY A 66 -5.24 5.25 -4.01
N LEU A 67 -4.06 5.86 -3.99
CA LEU A 67 -3.43 6.52 -5.15
C LEU A 67 -1.95 6.23 -5.19
N TYR A 68 -1.47 5.79 -6.35
CA TYR A 68 -0.05 5.80 -6.69
C TYR A 68 0.27 7.05 -7.53
N LEU A 69 1.24 7.83 -7.05
CA LEU A 69 1.80 8.99 -7.74
C LEU A 69 3.24 8.63 -8.15
N PRO A 70 3.56 8.53 -9.45
CA PRO A 70 4.91 8.22 -9.90
C PRO A 70 5.88 9.36 -9.56
N GLU A 71 7.18 9.10 -9.72
CA GLU A 71 8.19 10.17 -9.62
C GLU A 71 7.91 11.26 -10.65
N GLU A 72 7.88 12.52 -10.21
CA GLU A 72 7.63 13.69 -11.04
C GLU A 72 8.46 14.87 -10.53
N ASP A 73 9.17 15.56 -11.43
CA ASP A 73 10.00 16.74 -11.13
C ASP A 73 10.97 16.56 -9.94
N GLY A 74 11.59 15.39 -9.85
CA GLY A 74 12.54 15.05 -8.77
C GLY A 74 11.89 14.78 -7.41
N LYS A 75 10.56 14.71 -7.33
CA LYS A 75 9.83 14.24 -6.15
C LYS A 75 9.73 12.71 -6.21
N PRO A 76 10.04 12.00 -5.12
CA PRO A 76 9.95 10.54 -5.11
C PRO A 76 8.51 10.08 -5.31
N ALA A 77 8.35 8.92 -5.96
CA ALA A 77 7.07 8.24 -6.05
C ALA A 77 6.39 8.13 -4.68
N THR A 78 5.07 8.29 -4.64
CA THR A 78 4.29 8.37 -3.40
C THR A 78 3.02 7.54 -3.50
N ILE A 79 2.76 6.72 -2.49
CA ILE A 79 1.46 6.06 -2.28
C ILE A 79 0.67 6.90 -1.27
N GLN A 80 -0.59 7.18 -1.59
CA GLN A 80 -1.56 7.74 -0.66
C GLN A 80 -2.65 6.71 -0.37
N VAL A 81 -2.94 6.50 0.92
CA VAL A 81 -4.05 5.66 1.38
C VAL A 81 -4.85 6.39 2.45
N TRP A 82 -6.13 6.06 2.58
CA TRP A 82 -7.00 6.69 3.56
C TRP A 82 -7.39 5.74 4.67
N MET A 83 -7.21 6.15 5.93
CA MET A 83 -7.57 5.32 7.07
C MET A 83 -9.07 5.29 7.35
N ARG A 84 -9.87 6.27 6.86
CA ARG A 84 -11.34 6.30 7.03
C ARG A 84 -12.09 6.35 5.70
N THR A 85 -13.22 5.64 5.67
CA THR A 85 -14.19 5.59 4.55
C THR A 85 -14.81 6.96 4.26
N ALA A 86 -15.13 7.24 2.99
CA ALA A 86 -15.68 8.53 2.57
C ALA A 86 -17.05 8.81 3.20
N LYS A 87 -18.00 7.87 3.07
CA LYS A 87 -19.41 8.08 3.46
C LYS A 87 -19.63 8.20 4.97
N ASN A 88 -19.09 7.26 5.74
CA ASN A 88 -19.38 7.15 7.17
C ASN A 88 -18.22 7.60 8.05
N LYS A 89 -17.06 7.96 7.47
CA LYS A 89 -15.83 8.33 8.20
C LYS A 89 -15.39 7.28 9.23
N LYS A 90 -15.77 6.02 9.01
CA LYS A 90 -15.33 4.89 9.84
C LYS A 90 -13.95 4.43 9.38
N VAL A 91 -13.14 3.96 10.31
CA VAL A 91 -11.86 3.28 10.02
C VAL A 91 -12.09 2.16 9.00
N VAL A 92 -11.23 2.10 7.98
CA VAL A 92 -11.25 1.04 6.98
C VAL A 92 -10.82 -0.26 7.64
N ALA A 93 -11.56 -1.34 7.37
CA ALA A 93 -11.20 -2.67 7.89
C ALA A 93 -9.76 -3.02 7.50
N PHE A 94 -8.98 -3.56 8.45
CA PHE A 94 -7.55 -3.87 8.28
C PHE A 94 -7.25 -4.60 6.97
N LYS A 95 -7.96 -5.69 6.68
CA LYS A 95 -7.78 -6.46 5.44
C LYS A 95 -7.96 -5.61 4.20
N SER A 96 -8.96 -4.73 4.18
CA SER A 96 -9.19 -3.82 3.04
C SER A 96 -8.07 -2.78 2.94
N PHE A 97 -7.67 -2.19 4.07
CA PHE A 97 -6.60 -1.17 4.11
C PHE A 97 -5.26 -1.73 3.64
N LEU A 98 -4.84 -2.89 4.15
CA LEU A 98 -3.59 -3.53 3.74
C LEU A 98 -3.60 -3.90 2.25
N ARG A 99 -4.71 -4.43 1.72
CA ARG A 99 -4.83 -4.73 0.29
C ARG A 99 -4.76 -3.49 -0.58
N THR A 100 -5.31 -2.37 -0.13
CA THR A 100 -5.16 -1.09 -0.82
C THR A 100 -3.69 -0.65 -0.85
N LEU A 101 -2.97 -0.69 0.27
CA LEU A 101 -1.54 -0.37 0.28
C LEU A 101 -0.74 -1.24 -0.70
N LEU A 102 -0.99 -2.56 -0.69
CA LEU A 102 -0.32 -3.50 -1.58
C LEU A 102 -0.71 -3.33 -3.05
N HIS A 103 -1.96 -2.90 -3.33
CA HIS A 103 -2.42 -2.57 -4.66
C HIS A 103 -1.63 -1.40 -5.25
N GLU A 104 -1.53 -0.28 -4.53
CA GLU A 104 -0.74 0.87 -4.97
C GLU A 104 0.75 0.53 -5.08
N LEU A 105 1.26 -0.36 -4.21
CA LEU A 105 2.62 -0.86 -4.31
C LEU A 105 2.83 -1.73 -5.55
N CYS A 106 1.83 -2.50 -6.00
CA CYS A 106 1.91 -3.21 -7.27
C CYS A 106 1.98 -2.25 -8.46
N HIS A 107 1.30 -1.10 -8.43
CA HIS A 107 1.48 -0.06 -9.45
C HIS A 107 2.93 0.44 -9.49
N HIS A 108 3.53 0.71 -8.33
CA HIS A 108 4.95 1.06 -8.25
C HIS A 108 5.86 -0.01 -8.87
N LEU A 109 5.67 -1.28 -8.50
CA LEU A 109 6.48 -2.38 -9.01
C LEU A 109 6.29 -2.59 -10.52
N ASP A 110 5.09 -2.37 -11.05
CA ASP A 110 4.81 -2.46 -12.47
C ASP A 110 5.64 -1.46 -13.28
N TYR A 111 5.70 -0.21 -12.82
CA TYR A 111 6.54 0.81 -13.45
C TYR A 111 8.03 0.56 -13.22
N GLU A 112 8.45 0.42 -11.97
CA GLU A 112 9.87 0.52 -11.62
C GLU A 112 10.63 -0.81 -11.69
N TYR A 113 9.97 -1.92 -11.39
CA TYR A 113 10.61 -3.24 -11.41
C TYR A 113 10.35 -3.99 -12.72
N PHE A 114 9.12 -3.94 -13.24
CA PHE A 114 8.76 -4.60 -14.50
C PHE A 114 8.96 -3.72 -15.74
N GLY A 115 9.12 -2.41 -15.58
CA GLY A 115 9.37 -1.48 -16.68
C GLY A 115 8.18 -1.31 -17.61
N PHE A 116 6.96 -1.50 -17.11
CA PHE A 116 5.76 -1.34 -17.93
C PHE A 116 5.48 0.15 -18.19
N PRO A 117 5.12 0.53 -19.43
CA PRO A 117 4.79 1.92 -19.74
C PRO A 117 3.44 2.36 -19.14
N GLU A 118 2.58 1.40 -18.84
CA GLU A 118 1.24 1.59 -18.26
C GLU A 118 0.96 0.43 -17.32
N THR A 119 0.17 0.69 -16.27
CA THR A 119 -0.25 -0.33 -15.30
C THR A 119 -1.75 -0.59 -15.38
N PHE A 120 -2.12 -1.78 -15.87
CA PHE A 120 -3.50 -2.20 -15.98
C PHE A 120 -3.84 -3.28 -14.95
N HIS A 121 -5.05 -3.26 -14.42
CA HIS A 121 -5.59 -4.25 -13.48
C HIS A 121 -5.91 -5.59 -14.15
N THR A 122 -4.88 -6.26 -14.65
CA THR A 122 -4.94 -7.58 -15.28
C THR A 122 -4.97 -8.70 -14.24
N GLU A 123 -5.25 -9.94 -14.67
CA GLU A 123 -5.12 -11.12 -13.81
C GLU A 123 -3.72 -11.24 -13.18
N GLY A 124 -2.67 -10.90 -13.94
CA GLY A 124 -1.30 -10.87 -13.46
C GLY A 124 -1.09 -9.85 -12.34
N PHE A 125 -1.69 -8.66 -12.46
CA PHE A 125 -1.67 -7.63 -11.42
C PHE A 125 -2.32 -8.13 -10.12
N TYR A 126 -3.55 -8.66 -10.21
CA TYR A 126 -4.24 -9.19 -9.04
C TYR A 126 -3.53 -10.39 -8.41
N SER A 127 -2.85 -11.22 -9.22
CA SER A 127 -2.05 -12.33 -8.73
C SER A 127 -0.83 -11.86 -7.92
N ARG A 128 -0.17 -10.76 -8.33
CA ARG A 128 0.94 -10.16 -7.57
C ARG A 128 0.45 -9.60 -6.24
N GLU A 129 -0.61 -8.80 -6.23
CA GLU A 129 -1.21 -8.24 -5.01
C GLU A 129 -1.59 -9.36 -4.04
N SER A 130 -2.31 -10.37 -4.53
CA SER A 130 -2.74 -11.50 -3.70
C SER A 130 -1.58 -12.36 -3.20
N SER A 131 -0.50 -12.48 -3.99
CA SER A 131 0.73 -13.16 -3.58
C SER A 131 1.46 -12.41 -2.46
N LEU A 132 1.55 -11.07 -2.53
CA LEU A 132 2.12 -10.25 -1.47
C LEU A 132 1.29 -10.35 -0.19
N PHE A 133 -0.03 -10.19 -0.30
CA PHE A 133 -0.93 -10.27 0.85
C PHE A 133 -0.80 -11.61 1.57
N LYS A 134 -0.78 -12.72 0.82
CA LYS A 134 -0.57 -14.06 1.39
C LYS A 134 0.75 -14.13 2.14
N GLN A 135 1.87 -13.75 1.52
CA GLN A 135 3.20 -13.84 2.14
C GLN A 135 3.35 -13.03 3.42
N ILE A 136 2.68 -11.89 3.52
CA ILE A 136 2.75 -11.00 4.70
C ILE A 136 1.80 -11.47 5.82
N ARG A 137 0.73 -12.20 5.48
CA ARG A 137 -0.31 -12.65 6.41
C ARG A 137 -0.38 -14.16 6.62
N SER A 138 0.64 -14.91 6.18
CA SER A 138 0.74 -16.37 6.41
C SER A 138 1.73 -16.71 7.51
#